data_AF-A0A7C6ABH0-F1
#
_entry.id   AF-A0A7C6ABH0-F1
#
_cell.length_a   1.000
_cell.length_b   1.000
_cell.length_c   1.000
_cell.angle_alpha   90.00
_cell.angle_beta   90.00
_cell.angle_gamma   90.00
#
_symmetry.space_group_name_H-M   'P 1'
#
loop_
_entity.id
_entity.type
_entity.pdbx_description
1 polymer ?
#
loop_
_entity_poly.entity_id
_entity_poly.type
_entity_poly.pdbx_seq_one_letter_code
_entity_poly.pdbx_strand_id
1 'polypeptide(L)'
;CYPIDTTYFVELKNNDIILKYLFYKLENLKISSDKQEGGVPGINREMIYNIPIPIPPLSEQERIVAILDKFDALVNDISQGLPAEIEARRKQYEYYRNKLLTFKKKNEI
;
A
#
# COMPACT_ATOMS: atom_id res chain seq x y z
N CYS A 1 -3.44 5.40 -27.15
CA CYS A 1 -3.54 4.04 -26.58
C CYS A 1 -4.78 4.01 -25.70
N TYR A 2 -5.79 3.22 -26.04
CA TYR A 2 -6.97 3.03 -25.18
C TYR A 2 -6.69 1.91 -24.18
N PRO A 3 -7.11 2.01 -22.92
CA PRO A 3 -7.01 0.91 -21.97
C PRO A 3 -7.74 -0.33 -22.52
N ILE A 4 -7.08 -1.49 -22.47
CA ILE A 4 -7.67 -2.80 -22.76
C ILE A 4 -8.75 -3.14 -21.73
N ASP A 5 -9.65 -4.09 -22.03
CA ASP A 5 -10.84 -4.46 -21.22
C ASP A 5 -10.56 -4.94 -19.78
N THR A 6 -9.30 -4.96 -19.35
CA THR A 6 -8.85 -5.30 -17.99
C THR A 6 -8.48 -4.07 -17.15
N THR A 7 -8.47 -2.87 -17.72
CA THR A 7 -8.04 -1.64 -17.04
C THR A 7 -9.22 -0.70 -16.84
N TYR A 8 -9.50 -0.37 -15.58
CA TYR A 8 -10.48 0.64 -15.18
C TYR A 8 -9.75 1.92 -14.76
N PHE A 9 -10.30 3.08 -15.11
CA PHE A 9 -9.78 4.38 -14.67
C PHE A 9 -10.93 5.23 -14.12
N VAL A 10 -10.57 6.24 -13.34
CA VAL A 10 -11.50 7.21 -12.77
C VAL A 10 -11.26 8.56 -13.43
N GLU A 11 -12.32 9.20 -13.87
CA GLU A 11 -12.33 10.60 -14.29
C GLU A 11 -13.16 11.40 -13.29
N LEU A 12 -12.54 12.39 -12.64
CA LEU A 12 -13.21 13.27 -11.70
C LEU A 12 -13.96 14.34 -12.48
N LYS A 13 -15.29 14.33 -12.40
CA LYS A 13 -16.13 15.33 -13.07
C LYS A 13 -16.18 16.67 -12.32
N ASN A 14 -15.95 16.63 -11.01
CA ASN A 14 -16.07 17.75 -10.09
C ASN A 14 -14.85 17.81 -9.15
N ASN A 15 -14.59 18.98 -8.58
CA ASN A 15 -13.52 19.21 -7.60
C ASN A 15 -13.97 18.97 -6.14
N ASP A 16 -15.01 18.17 -5.94
CA ASP A 16 -15.57 17.80 -4.63
C ASP A 16 -14.93 16.55 -4.02
N ILE A 17 -14.01 15.90 -4.74
CA ILE A 17 -13.35 14.66 -4.33
C ILE A 17 -11.84 14.83 -4.37
N ILE A 18 -11.19 14.47 -3.26
CA ILE A 18 -9.74 14.34 -3.18
C ILE A 18 -9.36 12.95 -3.72
N LEU A 19 -8.52 12.92 -4.75
CA LEU A 19 -8.11 11.67 -5.41
C LEU A 19 -7.50 10.68 -4.41
N LYS A 20 -6.74 11.16 -3.43
CA LYS A 20 -6.12 10.33 -2.40
C LYS A 20 -7.15 9.72 -1.43
N TYR A 21 -8.23 10.45 -1.12
CA TYR A 21 -9.36 9.88 -0.36
C TYR A 21 -10.00 8.73 -1.14
N LEU A 22 -10.26 8.96 -2.44
CA LEU A 22 -10.84 7.93 -3.30
C LEU A 22 -9.92 6.70 -3.43
N PHE A 23 -8.61 6.91 -3.57
CA PHE A 23 -7.60 5.84 -3.58
C PHE A 23 -7.73 4.94 -2.34
N TYR A 24 -7.64 5.51 -1.14
CA TYR A 24 -7.76 4.74 0.10
C TYR A 24 -9.13 4.07 0.24
N LYS A 25 -10.20 4.73 -0.24
CA LYS A 25 -11.55 4.17 -0.19
C LYS A 25 -11.71 2.96 -1.10
N LEU A 26 -11.14 3.00 -2.30
CA LEU A 26 -11.16 1.92 -3.28
C LEU A 26 -10.28 0.75 -2.85
N GLU A 27 -9.11 1.01 -2.26
CA GLU A 27 -8.24 -0.03 -1.71
C GLU A 27 -8.94 -0.86 -0.61
N ASN A 28 -9.78 -0.20 0.19
CA ASN A 28 -10.55 -0.84 1.25
C ASN A 28 -11.92 -1.37 0.77
N LEU A 29 -12.23 -1.23 -0.52
CA LEU A 29 -13.47 -1.71 -1.10
C LEU A 29 -13.34 -3.22 -1.36
N LYS A 30 -14.13 -4.02 -0.65
CA LYS A 30 -14.19 -5.47 -0.90
C LYS A 30 -14.96 -5.74 -2.19
N ILE A 31 -14.28 -5.62 -3.33
CA ILE A 31 -14.82 -6.02 -4.62
C ILE A 31 -14.71 -7.54 -4.72
N SER A 32 -15.85 -8.23 -4.63
CA SER A 32 -15.91 -9.66 -4.93
C SER A 32 -15.65 -9.86 -6.42
N SER A 33 -14.54 -10.50 -6.79
CA SER A 33 -14.35 -11.01 -8.14
C SER A 33 -15.09 -12.33 -8.26
N ASP A 34 -16.10 -12.42 -9.11
CA ASP A 34 -16.75 -13.69 -9.39
C ASP A 34 -15.75 -14.63 -10.08
N LYS A 35 -15.40 -15.71 -9.40
CA LYS A 35 -14.65 -16.80 -10.01
C LYS A 35 -15.65 -17.63 -10.82
N GLN A 36 -15.81 -17.31 -12.09
CA GLN A 36 -16.40 -18.28 -13.01
C GLN A 36 -15.43 -19.46 -13.11
N GLU A 37 -15.88 -20.68 -12.78
CA GLU A 37 -15.06 -21.89 -12.86
C GLU A 37 -14.46 -22.03 -14.26
N GLY A 38 -13.13 -21.94 -14.35
CA GLY A 38 -12.36 -22.08 -15.59
C GLY A 38 -12.06 -20.79 -16.37
N GLY A 39 -12.66 -19.65 -16.01
CA GLY A 39 -12.40 -18.35 -16.64
C GLY A 39 -11.33 -17.52 -15.93
N VAL A 40 -10.71 -16.57 -16.63
CA VAL A 40 -9.87 -15.54 -15.99
C VAL A 40 -10.78 -14.74 -15.04
N PRO A 41 -10.47 -14.66 -13.74
CA PRO A 41 -11.29 -13.90 -12.80
C PRO A 41 -11.35 -12.43 -13.26
N GLY A 42 -12.56 -11.98 -13.54
CA GLY A 42 -12.85 -10.65 -14.04
C GLY A 42 -13.75 -9.89 -13.08
N ILE A 43 -13.64 -8.57 -13.09
CA ILE A 43 -14.55 -7.69 -12.37
C ILE A 43 -15.58 -7.18 -13.38
N ASN A 44 -16.86 -7.36 -13.10
CA ASN A 44 -17.93 -6.84 -13.94
C ASN A 44 -18.01 -5.31 -13.80
N ARG A 45 -17.89 -4.59 -14.94
CA ARG A 45 -17.97 -3.12 -15.01
C ARG A 45 -19.27 -2.57 -14.43
N GLU A 46 -20.40 -3.20 -14.73
CA GLU A 46 -21.71 -2.76 -14.24
C GLU A 46 -21.82 -2.89 -12.72
N MET A 47 -21.24 -3.96 -12.16
CA MET A 47 -21.17 -4.12 -10.71
C MET A 47 -20.40 -2.96 -10.08
N ILE A 48 -19.22 -2.61 -10.62
CA ILE A 48 -18.38 -1.53 -10.09
C ILE A 48 -19.08 -0.18 -10.15
N TYR A 49 -19.70 0.16 -11.27
CA TYR A 49 -20.40 1.45 -11.42
C TYR A 49 -21.60 1.60 -10.48
N ASN A 50 -22.16 0.48 -10.01
CA ASN A 50 -23.29 0.48 -9.07
C ASN A 50 -22.87 0.45 -7.60
N ILE A 51 -21.57 0.43 -7.27
CA ILE A 51 -21.14 0.45 -5.87
C ILE A 51 -21.27 1.88 -5.31
N PRO A 52 -22.11 2.11 -4.28
CA PRO A 52 -22.23 3.43 -3.69
C PRO A 52 -20.98 3.76 -2.87
N ILE A 53 -20.33 4.89 -3.21
CA ILE A 53 -19.19 5.42 -2.46
C ILE A 53 -19.66 6.69 -1.72
N PRO A 54 -19.57 6.73 -0.37
CA PRO A 54 -19.88 7.94 0.37
C PRO A 54 -18.80 9.01 0.11
N ILE A 55 -19.25 10.22 -0.25
CA ILE A 55 -18.39 11.38 -0.46
C ILE A 55 -18.69 12.40 0.65
N PRO A 56 -17.89 12.45 1.72
CA PRO A 56 -18.05 13.45 2.77
C PRO A 56 -17.55 14.83 2.29
N PRO A 57 -17.78 15.91 3.06
CA PRO A 57 -17.22 17.24 2.74
C PRO A 57 -15.69 17.22 2.63
N LEU A 58 -15.12 18.13 1.83
CA LEU A 58 -13.67 18.18 1.57
C LEU A 58 -12.82 18.20 2.85
N SER A 59 -13.22 18.94 3.88
CA SER A 59 -12.49 19.00 5.15
C SER A 59 -12.38 17.64 5.84
N GLU A 60 -13.44 16.81 5.77
CA GLU A 60 -13.40 15.45 6.32
C GLU A 60 -12.57 14.51 5.44
N GLN A 61 -12.60 14.69 4.11
CA GLN A 61 -11.72 13.95 3.21
C GLN A 61 -10.24 14.23 3.51
N GLU A 62 -9.86 15.50 3.69
CA GLU A 62 -8.50 15.91 4.07
C GLU A 62 -8.08 15.31 5.41
N ARG A 63 -8.97 15.34 6.41
CA ARG A 63 -8.71 14.75 7.73
C ARG A 63 -8.46 13.24 7.64
N ILE A 64 -9.29 12.53 6.86
CA ILE A 64 -9.13 11.09 6.64
C ILE A 64 -7.80 10.80 5.94
N VAL A 65 -7.51 11.51 4.85
CA VAL A 65 -6.25 11.36 4.09
C VAL A 65 -5.05 11.61 4.99
N ALA A 66 -5.05 12.69 5.78
CA ALA A 66 -3.93 13.02 6.67
C ALA A 66 -3.67 11.94 7.73
N ILE A 67 -4.70 11.22 8.19
CA ILE A 67 -4.54 10.10 9.12
C ILE A 67 -3.97 8.88 8.39
N LEU A 68 -4.54 8.52 7.24
CA LEU A 68 -4.11 7.35 6.48
C LEU A 68 -2.68 7.51 5.92
N ASP A 69 -2.31 8.71 5.49
CA ASP A 69 -0.96 9.04 5.06
C ASP A 69 0.09 8.79 6.14
N LYS A 70 -0.24 9.08 7.41
CA LYS A 70 0.68 8.82 8.53
C LYS A 70 0.89 7.34 8.75
N PHE A 71 -0.16 6.54 8.61
CA PHE A 71 -0.06 5.08 8.73
C PHE A 71 0.70 4.48 7.55
N ASP A 72 0.40 4.92 6.34
CA ASP A 72 1.06 4.47 5.13
C ASP A 72 2.57 4.79 5.17
N ALA A 73 2.94 6.02 5.52
CA ALA A 73 4.34 6.41 5.69
C ALA A 73 5.05 5.60 6.80
N LEU A 74 4.36 5.26 7.89
CA LEU A 74 4.95 4.47 8.96
C LEU A 74 5.24 3.02 8.55
N VAL A 75 4.40 2.44 7.68
CA VAL A 75 4.43 1.01 7.35
C VAL A 75 5.17 0.72 6.05
N ASN A 76 4.96 1.55 5.02
CA ASN A 76 5.37 1.26 3.65
C ASN A 76 6.52 2.14 3.13
N ASP A 77 6.84 3.25 3.79
CA ASP A 77 7.98 4.09 3.38
C ASP A 77 9.29 3.33 3.59
N ILE A 78 10.11 3.22 2.55
CA ILE A 78 11.38 2.49 2.59
C ILE A 78 12.47 3.32 3.29
N SER A 79 12.37 4.64 3.22
CA SER A 79 13.33 5.58 3.77
C SER A 79 13.08 5.92 5.24
N GLN A 80 11.86 5.65 5.73
CA GLN A 80 11.43 5.93 7.10
C GLN A 80 10.62 4.76 7.67
N GLY A 81 10.04 4.93 8.85
CA GLY A 81 9.11 3.95 9.42
C GLY A 81 9.72 2.56 9.70
N LEU A 82 8.87 1.54 9.60
CA LEU A 82 9.21 0.16 9.93
C LEU A 82 10.27 -0.45 8.99
N PRO A 83 10.22 -0.27 7.66
CA PRO A 83 11.23 -0.84 6.76
C PRO A 83 12.64 -0.35 7.08
N ALA A 84 12.80 0.96 7.31
CA ALA A 84 14.09 1.55 7.66
C ALA A 84 14.63 1.03 9.01
N GLU A 85 13.76 0.91 10.03
CA GLU A 85 14.13 0.35 11.33
C GLU A 85 14.55 -1.12 11.21
N ILE A 86 13.81 -1.93 10.44
CA ILE A 86 14.15 -3.35 10.22
C ILE A 86 15.52 -3.48 9.55
N GLU A 87 15.82 -2.65 8.54
CA GLU A 87 17.12 -2.66 7.87
C GLU A 87 18.24 -2.27 8.85
N ALA A 88 18.05 -1.21 9.64
CA ALA A 88 19.01 -0.76 10.64
C ALA A 88 19.29 -1.86 11.68
N ARG A 89 18.24 -2.54 12.17
CA ARG A 89 18.37 -3.65 13.12
C ARG A 89 19.08 -4.86 12.53
N ARG A 90 18.87 -5.17 11.25
CA ARG A 90 19.60 -6.23 10.55
C ARG A 90 21.09 -5.91 10.46
N LYS A 91 21.45 -4.70 10.05
CA LYS A 91 22.86 -4.25 10.01
C LYS A 91 23.52 -4.29 11.39
N GLN A 92 22.79 -3.83 12.42
CA GLN A 92 23.26 -3.89 13.79
C GLN A 92 23.50 -5.35 14.24
N TYR A 93 22.56 -6.25 13.96
CA TYR A 93 22.70 -7.67 14.25
C TYR A 93 23.92 -8.28 13.56
N GLU A 94 24.12 -8.04 12.26
CA GLU A 94 25.25 -8.56 11.50
C GLU A 94 26.59 -8.07 12.05
N TYR A 95 26.68 -6.79 12.40
CA TYR A 95 27.86 -6.21 13.03
C TYR A 95 28.21 -6.94 14.33
N TYR A 96 27.25 -7.10 15.24
CA TYR A 96 27.51 -7.76 16.52
C TYR A 96 27.73 -9.26 16.39
N ARG A 97 27.02 -9.94 15.49
CA ARG A 97 27.25 -11.35 15.15
C ARG A 97 28.71 -11.56 14.73
N ASN A 98 29.19 -10.74 13.80
CA ASN A 98 30.57 -10.85 13.33
C ASN A 98 31.57 -10.48 14.43
N LYS A 99 31.31 -9.43 15.22
CA LYS A 99 32.19 -9.01 16.32
C LYS A 99 32.34 -10.07 17.42
N LEU A 100 31.24 -10.73 17.80
CA LEU A 100 31.21 -11.68 18.90
C LEU A 100 31.64 -13.09 18.49
N LEU A 101 31.36 -13.49 17.25
CA LEU A 101 31.62 -14.85 16.76
C LEU A 101 32.87 -14.94 15.85
N THR A 102 33.58 -13.83 15.60
CA THR A 102 34.91 -13.87 14.96
C THR A 102 35.98 -13.96 16.04
N PHE A 103 36.43 -15.18 16.31
CA PHE A 103 37.54 -15.41 17.21
C PHE A 103 38.86 -15.16 16.47
N LYS A 104 39.74 -14.33 17.04
CA LYS A 104 41.13 -14.26 16.58
C LYS A 104 41.76 -15.64 16.78
N LYS A 105 42.33 -16.23 15.71
CA LYS A 105 43.15 -17.44 15.86
C LYS A 105 44.24 -17.14 16.88
N LYS A 106 44.37 -18.00 17.87
CA LYS A 106 45.46 -17.96 18.85
C LYS A 106 46.74 -18.12 18.03
N ASN A 107 47.57 -17.08 17.95
CA ASN A 107 48.90 -17.21 17.34
C ASN A 107 49.65 -18.26 18.17
N GLU A 108 49.90 -19.41 17.55
CA GLU A 108 50.79 -20.44 18.10
C GLU A 108 52.20 -19.83 18.13
N ILE A 109 52.75 -19.75 19.35
CA ILE A 109 54.15 -19.37 19.63
C ILE A 109 54.99 -20.64 19.52
#